data_AF-A0A1Q7DDU8-F1
#
_entry.id   AF-A0A1Q7DDU8-F1
#
_cell.length_a   1.000
_cell.length_b   1.000
_cell.length_c   1.000
_cell.angle_alpha   90.00
_cell.angle_beta   90.00
_cell.angle_gamma   90.00
#
_symmetry.space_group_name_H-M   'P 1'
#
loop_
_entity.id
_entity.type
_entity.pdbx_description
1 polymer ?
#
loop_
_entity_poly.entity_id
_entity_poly.type
_entity_poly.pdbx_seq_one_letter_code
_entity_poly.pdbx_strand_id
1 'polypeptide(L)'
;MRKRHTVWAAVIVVVVALAWDHATRARAADVNGLPGTATLSGMVQAPKPFKAAQVHLMNVDKNVLFMVYTSGGRYRAVNLFPC
;
A
#
# COMPACT_ATOMS: atom_id res chain seq x y z
N MET A 1 -27.68 18.11 -29.54
CA MET A 1 -26.40 17.39 -29.39
C MET A 1 -25.46 18.00 -28.35
N ARG A 2 -25.21 19.32 -28.32
CA ARG A 2 -24.30 20.00 -27.37
C ARG A 2 -24.52 19.70 -25.87
N LYS A 3 -25.78 19.69 -25.41
CA LYS A 3 -26.14 19.40 -24.00
C LYS A 3 -25.79 17.98 -23.56
N ARG A 4 -25.84 17.00 -24.47
CA ARG A 4 -25.48 15.60 -24.16
C ARG A 4 -23.98 15.50 -23.86
N HIS A 5 -23.13 16.12 -24.69
CA HIS A 5 -21.68 16.10 -24.47
C HIS A 5 -21.27 16.77 -23.16
N THR A 6 -21.94 17.85 -22.75
CA THR A 6 -21.69 18.51 -21.46
C THR A 6 -22.05 17.61 -20.27
N VAL A 7 -23.15 16.86 -20.35
CA VAL A 7 -23.55 15.91 -19.30
C VAL A 7 -22.55 14.76 -19.20
N TRP A 8 -22.11 14.19 -20.34
CA TRP A 8 -21.10 13.14 -20.34
C TRP A 8 -19.75 13.61 -19.78
N ALA A 9 -19.32 14.83 -20.12
CA ALA A 9 -18.10 15.41 -19.56
C ALA A 9 -18.20 15.60 -18.03
N ALA A 10 -19.34 16.07 -17.52
CA ALA A 10 -19.57 16.21 -16.08
C ALA A 10 -19.53 14.85 -15.36
N VAL A 11 -20.13 13.81 -15.93
CA VAL A 11 -20.09 12.46 -15.36
C VAL A 11 -18.65 11.92 -15.32
N ILE A 12 -17.87 12.11 -16.39
CA ILE A 12 -16.47 11.68 -16.43
C ILE A 12 -15.65 12.41 -15.35
N VAL A 13 -15.82 13.72 -15.18
CA VAL A 13 -15.12 14.48 -14.14
C VAL A 13 -15.48 13.98 -12.74
N VAL A 14 -16.75 13.69 -12.47
CA VAL A 14 -17.19 13.15 -11.18
C VAL A 14 -16.60 11.75 -10.94
N VAL A 15 -16.62 10.87 -11.93
CA VAL A 15 -16.04 9.52 -11.81
C VAL A 15 -14.53 9.58 -11.57
N VAL A 16 -13.81 10.46 -12.27
CA VAL A 16 -12.37 10.66 -12.06
C VAL A 16 -12.08 11.20 -10.66
N ALA A 17 -12.86 12.17 -10.19
CA ALA A 17 -12.70 12.72 -8.84
C ALA A 17 -12.93 11.67 -7.74
N LEU A 18 -13.98 10.84 -7.89
CA LEU A 18 -14.27 9.75 -6.96
C LEU A 18 -13.16 8.68 -6.98
N ALA A 19 -12.68 8.30 -8.15
CA ALA A 19 -11.58 7.34 -8.28
C ALA A 19 -10.28 7.84 -7.63
N TRP A 20 -10.00 9.14 -7.73
CA TRP A 20 -8.83 9.75 -7.10
C TRP A 20 -8.91 9.74 -5.57
N ASP A 21 -10.08 10.02 -5.01
CA ASP A 21 -10.34 9.99 -3.57
C ASP A 21 -10.24 8.56 -2.98
N HIS A 22 -10.69 7.54 -3.72
CA HIS A 22 -10.48 6.16 -3.31
C HIS A 22 -8.99 5.76 -3.31
N ALA A 23 -8.22 6.21 -4.30
CA ALA A 23 -6.80 5.92 -4.38
C ALA A 23 -5.98 6.58 -3.25
N THR A 24 -6.34 7.80 -2.83
CA THR A 24 -5.68 8.49 -1.71
C THR A 24 -6.03 7.84 -0.37
N ARG A 25 -7.29 7.42 -0.17
CA ARG A 25 -7.70 6.72 1.06
C ARG A 25 -7.06 5.34 1.21
N ALA A 26 -6.92 4.59 0.12
CA ALA A 26 -6.18 3.32 0.11
C ALA A 26 -4.68 3.50 0.41
N ARG A 27 -4.12 4.67 0.13
CA ARG A 27 -2.73 5.04 0.48
C ARG A 27 -2.60 5.48 1.95
N ALA A 28 -3.67 6.00 2.54
CA ALA A 28 -3.69 6.56 3.90
C ALA A 28 -4.04 5.54 5.00
N ALA A 29 -4.80 4.49 4.68
CA ALA A 29 -4.86 3.29 5.50
C ALA A 29 -3.51 2.57 5.36
N ASP A 30 -2.53 2.61 6.26
CA ASP A 30 -2.52 2.91 7.68
C ASP A 30 -1.08 3.38 7.99
N VAL A 31 -0.88 4.69 8.16
CA VAL A 31 0.46 5.24 8.44
C VAL A 31 0.80 5.19 9.92
N ASN A 32 -0.22 5.19 10.79
CA ASN A 32 -0.05 5.41 12.22
C ASN A 32 0.01 4.11 13.05
N GLY A 33 -0.38 2.97 12.49
CA GLY A 33 -0.28 1.68 13.16
C GLY A 33 -1.29 1.52 14.30
N LEU A 34 -1.72 0.30 14.56
CA LEU A 34 -2.63 -0.04 15.65
C LEU A 34 -1.84 -0.09 16.97
N PRO A 35 -2.38 0.49 18.07
CA PRO A 35 -1.76 0.37 19.39
C PRO A 35 -1.53 -1.11 19.76
N GLY A 36 -0.38 -1.40 20.38
CA GLY A 36 -0.01 -2.77 20.77
C GLY A 36 0.44 -3.68 19.60
N THR A 37 0.68 -3.11 18.42
CA THR A 37 1.25 -3.83 17.28
C THR A 37 2.66 -3.34 16.95
N ALA A 38 3.43 -4.18 16.25
CA ALA A 38 4.75 -3.84 15.79
C ALA A 38 4.75 -3.25 14.37
N THR A 39 5.76 -2.43 14.08
CA THR A 39 6.06 -1.93 12.73
C THR A 39 7.50 -2.28 12.40
N LEU A 40 7.74 -2.79 11.19
CA LEU A 40 9.08 -3.04 10.67
C LEU A 40 9.25 -2.38 9.30
N SER A 41 10.39 -1.72 9.09
CA SER A 41 10.75 -1.14 7.81
C SER A 41 12.21 -1.36 7.48
N GLY A 42 12.54 -1.42 6.20
CA GLY A 42 13.92 -1.58 5.76
C GLY A 42 14.10 -1.43 4.25
N MET A 43 15.29 -1.80 3.79
CA MET A 43 15.67 -1.81 2.39
C MET A 43 16.46 -3.09 2.08
N VAL A 44 16.02 -3.79 1.04
CA VAL A 44 16.75 -4.91 0.46
C VAL A 44 17.79 -4.35 -0.51
N GLN A 45 19.05 -4.75 -0.34
CA GLN A 45 20.17 -4.38 -1.20
C GLN A 45 20.68 -5.62 -1.93
N ALA A 46 21.04 -5.46 -3.20
CA ALA A 46 21.62 -6.54 -4.00
C ALA A 46 22.66 -5.96 -4.99
N PRO A 47 23.73 -6.70 -5.32
CA PRO A 47 24.72 -6.25 -6.30
C PRO A 47 24.15 -6.04 -7.71
N LYS A 48 23.07 -6.74 -8.06
CA LYS A 48 22.40 -6.64 -9.37
C LYS A 48 21.06 -5.92 -9.24
N PRO A 49 20.65 -5.13 -10.25
CA PRO A 49 19.33 -4.52 -10.28
C PRO A 49 18.20 -5.55 -10.20
N PHE A 50 17.17 -5.25 -9.42
CA PHE A 50 15.97 -6.08 -9.30
C PHE A 50 14.71 -5.21 -9.25
N LYS A 51 13.57 -5.77 -9.68
CA LYS A 51 12.29 -5.05 -9.75
C LYS A 51 11.56 -5.02 -8.40
N ALA A 52 11.52 -6.17 -7.73
CA ALA A 52 10.96 -6.32 -6.38
C ALA A 52 11.68 -7.47 -5.66
N ALA A 53 11.79 -7.34 -4.35
CA ALA A 53 12.19 -8.42 -3.45
C ALA A 53 10.95 -9.05 -2.80
N GLN A 54 11.02 -10.34 -2.50
CA GLN A 54 10.07 -10.99 -1.60
C GLN A 54 10.65 -10.96 -0.19
N VAL A 55 9.98 -10.28 0.72
CA VAL A 55 10.36 -10.24 2.13
C VAL A 55 9.35 -11.06 2.92
N HIS A 56 9.84 -12.05 3.64
CA HIS A 56 9.03 -12.89 4.53
C HIS A 56 9.48 -12.64 5.96
N LEU A 57 8.51 -12.37 6.83
CA LEU A 57 8.72 -12.03 8.24
C LEU A 57 8.06 -13.08 9.11
N MET A 58 8.85 -13.88 9.81
CA MET A 58 8.34 -14.89 10.72
C MET A 58 8.30 -14.32 12.14
N ASN A 59 7.11 -14.28 12.74
CA ASN A 59 6.97 -14.16 14.19
C ASN A 59 7.05 -15.58 14.78
N VAL A 60 8.15 -15.89 15.46
CA VAL A 60 8.43 -17.23 16.00
C VAL A 60 7.56 -17.57 17.21
N ASP A 61 7.15 -16.59 18.01
CA ASP A 61 6.32 -16.78 19.20
C ASP A 61 4.88 -17.11 18.85
N LYS A 62 4.39 -16.56 17.73
CA LYS A 62 3.03 -16.79 17.22
C LYS A 62 2.97 -17.81 16.09
N ASN A 63 4.12 -18.24 15.55
CA ASN A 63 4.22 -19.10 14.38
C ASN A 63 3.42 -18.57 13.17
N VAL A 64 3.61 -17.28 12.86
CA VAL A 64 2.91 -16.59 11.77
C VAL A 64 3.94 -16.00 10.80
N LEU A 65 3.75 -16.30 9.51
CA LEU A 65 4.55 -15.75 8.42
C LEU A 65 3.81 -14.61 7.73
N PHE A 66 4.41 -13.42 7.74
CA PHE A 66 3.94 -12.25 7.01
C PHE A 66 4.68 -12.14 5.67
N MET A 67 3.93 -12.01 4.57
CA MET A 67 4.50 -11.64 3.27
C MET A 67 4.45 -10.12 3.12
N VAL A 68 5.62 -9.51 2.89
CA VAL A 68 5.77 -8.06 2.85
C VAL A 68 6.18 -7.60 1.46
N TYR A 69 5.36 -6.72 0.90
CA TYR A 69 5.60 -6.11 -0.40
C TYR A 69 6.74 -5.11 -0.34
N THR A 70 7.53 -5.08 -1.42
CA THR A 70 8.65 -4.15 -1.58
C THR A 70 8.49 -3.31 -2.84
N SER A 71 9.04 -2.10 -2.82
CA SER A 71 9.11 -1.20 -3.97
C SER A 71 10.49 -0.54 -4.00
N GLY A 72 11.26 -0.77 -5.06
CA GLY A 72 12.65 -0.28 -5.16
C GLY A 72 13.52 -0.79 -4.00
N GLY A 73 13.30 -2.04 -3.57
CA GLY A 73 13.95 -2.64 -2.41
C GLY A 73 13.44 -2.17 -1.04
N ARG A 74 12.72 -1.05 -0.97
CA ARG A 74 12.18 -0.53 0.30
C ARG A 74 10.91 -1.27 0.70
N TYR A 75 10.74 -1.48 2.00
CA TYR A 75 9.54 -2.09 2.56
C TYR A 75 9.16 -1.44 3.89
N ARG A 76 7.87 -1.50 4.18
CA ARG A 76 7.27 -1.08 5.45
C ARG A 76 6.07 -1.99 5.73
N ALA A 77 6.12 -2.71 6.83
CA ALA A 77 5.07 -3.56 7.34
C ALA A 77 4.58 -3.00 8.67
N VAL A 78 3.28 -2.73 8.76
CA VAL A 78 2.60 -2.19 9.94
C VAL A 78 1.62 -3.23 10.47
N ASN A 79 1.14 -3.05 11.70
CA ASN A 79 0.13 -3.92 12.31
C ASN A 79 0.59 -5.38 12.42
N LEU A 80 1.89 -5.59 12.64
CA LEU A 80 2.46 -6.92 12.89
C LEU A 80 2.14 -7.36 14.32
N PHE A 81 2.03 -8.67 14.54
CA PHE A 81 1.99 -9.19 15.90
C PHE A 81 3.28 -8.80 16.64
N PRO A 82 3.17 -8.29 17.88
CA PRO A 82 4.33 -7.95 18.68
C PRO A 82 5.14 -9.20 19.05
N CYS A 83 6.42 -8.99 19.31
CA CYS A 83 7.33 -9.96 19.93
C CYS A 83 7.50 -9.62 21.41
#